data_AF-A0AAE7BE70-F1
#
_entry.id   AF-A0AAE7BE70-F1
#
_cell.length_a   1.000
_cell.length_b   1.000
_cell.length_c   1.000
_cell.angle_alpha   90.00
_cell.angle_beta   90.00
_cell.angle_gamma   90.00
#
_symmetry.space_group_name_H-M   'P 1'
#
loop_
_entity.id
_entity.type
_entity.pdbx_description
1 polymer ?
#
loop_
_entity_poly.entity_id
_entity_poly.type
_entity_poly.pdbx_seq_one_letter_code
_entity_poly.pdbx_strand_id
1 'polypeptide(L)'
;MIERFLEYLIKYQDALYVIGGFAAGSIATYFKFYPILKEKENKQIKFDSNIFKQSDAVLSEKQINELIGDLESNHSYRSNQDNRLNSFLSFFEDTSNIYEYKELNCHITTLKKDLEKLQYFYSTHFFIFPDYQTSDNTKFCMYPEGNVDRNWNGKQESKSNYEEKEEKLLELCIKTKESYKKYRLEIRKILKV
;
A
#
# COMPACT_ATOMS: atom_id res chain seq x y z
N MET A 1 7.65 -17.20 27.98
CA MET A 1 6.79 -17.21 29.18
C MET A 1 6.58 -15.81 29.75
N ILE A 2 7.64 -14.99 29.86
CA ILE A 2 7.58 -13.59 30.36
C ILE A 2 6.84 -12.64 29.39
N GLU A 3 7.02 -12.79 28.08
CA GLU A 3 6.35 -11.92 27.08
C GLU A 3 4.82 -12.06 27.11
N ARG A 4 4.30 -13.28 27.18
CA ARG A 4 2.86 -13.53 27.35
C ARG A 4 2.30 -12.97 28.66
N PHE A 5 3.11 -12.95 29.72
CA PHE A 5 2.71 -12.39 31.01
C PHE A 5 2.63 -10.85 30.96
N LEU A 6 3.55 -10.22 30.22
CA LEU A 6 3.55 -8.76 30.02
C LEU A 6 2.41 -8.30 29.09
N GLU A 7 2.13 -9.01 28.00
CA GLU A 7 0.96 -8.75 27.14
C GLU A 7 -0.36 -8.90 27.90
N TYR A 8 -0.44 -9.90 28.80
CA TYR A 8 -1.59 -10.09 29.68
C TYR A 8 -1.75 -8.91 30.66
N LEU A 9 -0.67 -8.45 31.31
CA LEU A 9 -0.73 -7.32 32.23
C LEU A 9 -1.16 -6.01 31.56
N ILE A 10 -0.77 -5.78 30.31
CA ILE A 10 -1.19 -4.61 29.51
C ILE A 10 -2.67 -4.70 29.15
N LYS A 11 -3.16 -5.88 28.77
CA LYS A 11 -4.57 -6.11 28.39
C LYS A 11 -5.55 -5.98 29.55
N TYR A 12 -5.10 -6.23 30.78
CA TYR A 12 -5.93 -6.22 31.99
C TYR A 12 -5.59 -5.05 32.94
N GLN A 13 -4.93 -4.00 32.44
CA GLN A 13 -4.51 -2.82 33.21
C GLN A 13 -5.69 -2.13 33.91
N ASP A 14 -6.88 -2.15 33.31
CA ASP A 14 -8.12 -1.58 33.92
C ASP A 14 -8.76 -2.49 34.98
N ALA A 15 -8.43 -3.78 35.00
CA ALA A 15 -8.99 -4.75 35.95
C ALA A 15 -8.13 -4.95 37.21
N LEU A 16 -6.84 -4.60 37.15
CA LEU A 16 -5.87 -4.83 38.24
C LEU A 16 -5.94 -3.79 39.37
N TYR A 17 -6.71 -2.72 39.20
CA TYR A 17 -6.92 -1.70 40.24
C TYR A 17 -7.73 -2.20 41.47
N VAL A 18 -8.30 -3.41 41.41
CA VAL A 18 -9.26 -3.90 42.42
C VAL A 18 -8.62 -4.78 43.52
N ILE A 19 -7.35 -5.22 43.42
CA ILE A 19 -6.77 -6.19 44.39
C ILE A 19 -5.45 -5.68 44.99
N GLY A 20 -5.55 -4.98 46.12
CA GLY A 20 -4.51 -4.16 46.76
C GLY A 20 -3.27 -4.84 47.36
N GLY A 21 -2.99 -6.12 47.06
CA GLY A 21 -1.81 -6.84 47.59
C GLY A 21 -0.82 -7.32 46.52
N PHE A 22 -1.31 -7.73 45.34
CA PHE A 22 -0.49 -8.14 44.19
C PHE A 22 -0.01 -6.95 43.33
N ALA A 23 -0.61 -5.78 43.55
CA ALA A 23 -0.35 -4.56 42.79
C ALA A 23 1.07 -3.98 43.00
N ALA A 24 1.64 -4.02 44.22
CA ALA A 24 2.92 -3.36 44.48
C ALA A 24 4.12 -4.03 43.77
N GLY A 25 4.18 -5.37 43.79
CA GLY A 25 5.23 -6.13 43.09
C GLY A 25 5.11 -6.04 41.57
N SER A 26 3.88 -6.00 41.05
CA SER A 26 3.61 -5.83 39.61
C SER A 26 3.89 -4.40 39.13
N ILE A 27 3.58 -3.37 39.93
CA ILE A 27 3.89 -1.97 39.63
C ILE A 27 5.39 -1.70 39.67
N ALA A 28 6.12 -2.19 40.68
CA ALA A 28 7.58 -2.02 40.76
C ALA A 28 8.31 -2.72 39.60
N THR A 29 7.82 -3.91 39.22
CA THR A 29 8.33 -4.66 38.07
C THR A 29 8.02 -3.91 36.76
N TYR A 30 6.81 -3.35 36.62
CA TYR A 30 6.44 -2.50 35.50
C TYR A 30 7.37 -1.29 35.37
N PHE A 31 7.60 -0.51 36.43
CA PHE A 31 8.51 0.63 36.39
C PHE A 31 9.96 0.24 36.07
N LYS A 32 10.40 -0.96 36.47
CA LYS A 32 11.73 -1.48 36.13
C LYS A 32 11.86 -1.83 34.64
N PHE A 33 10.82 -2.40 34.02
CA PHE A 33 10.86 -2.82 32.61
C PHE A 33 10.33 -1.76 31.64
N TYR A 34 9.57 -0.78 32.11
CA TYR A 34 9.00 0.28 31.28
C TYR A 34 10.04 1.01 30.42
N PRO A 35 11.23 1.40 30.93
CA PRO A 35 12.26 2.01 30.10
C PRO A 35 12.75 1.10 28.97
N ILE A 36 12.88 -0.20 29.23
CA ILE A 36 13.35 -1.20 28.26
C ILE A 36 12.28 -1.41 27.18
N LEU A 37 11.01 -1.50 27.58
CA LEU A 37 9.88 -1.63 26.64
C LEU A 37 9.77 -0.39 25.75
N LYS A 38 9.89 0.80 26.34
CA LYS A 38 9.86 2.08 25.62
C LYS A 38 11.04 2.25 24.68
N GLU A 39 12.24 1.82 25.07
CA GLU A 39 13.41 1.84 24.20
C GLU A 39 13.23 0.89 23.01
N LYS A 40 12.71 -0.32 23.25
CA LYS A 40 12.37 -1.28 22.19
C LYS A 40 11.38 -0.65 21.22
N GLU A 41 10.24 -0.17 21.71
CA GLU A 41 9.20 0.50 20.91
C GLU A 41 9.77 1.64 20.05
N ASN A 42 10.60 2.51 20.64
CA ASN A 42 11.25 3.60 19.91
C ASN A 42 12.17 3.10 18.78
N LYS A 43 12.88 1.98 18.98
CA LYS A 43 13.70 1.36 17.93
C LYS A 43 12.82 0.83 16.79
N GLN A 44 11.70 0.18 17.12
CA GLN A 44 10.75 -0.33 16.11
C GLN A 44 10.16 0.82 15.29
N ILE A 45 9.64 1.86 15.96
CA ILE A 45 9.09 3.05 15.30
C ILE A 45 10.14 3.70 14.39
N LYS A 46 11.39 3.81 14.86
CA LYS A 46 12.47 4.40 14.05
C LYS A 46 12.78 3.56 12.81
N PHE A 47 12.81 2.24 12.95
CA PHE A 47 13.05 1.30 11.86
C PHE A 47 11.92 1.37 10.82
N ASP A 48 10.66 1.22 11.25
CA ASP A 48 9.49 1.29 10.37
C ASP A 48 9.35 2.68 9.72
N SER A 49 9.68 3.77 10.44
CA SER A 49 9.74 5.11 9.86
C SER A 49 10.77 5.23 8.75
N ASN A 50 11.88 4.52 8.85
CA ASN A 50 12.91 4.52 7.81
C ASN A 50 12.44 3.76 6.56
N ILE A 51 11.81 2.59 6.74
CA ILE A 51 11.17 1.85 5.64
C ILE A 51 10.12 2.72 4.95
N PHE A 52 9.25 3.37 5.73
CA PHE A 52 8.23 4.25 5.19
C PHE A 52 8.82 5.39 4.38
N LYS A 53 9.82 6.11 4.90
CA LYS A 53 10.47 7.22 4.18
C LYS A 53 11.11 6.77 2.87
N GLN A 54 11.76 5.62 2.85
CA GLN A 54 12.38 5.09 1.64
C GLN A 54 11.33 4.66 0.62
N SER A 55 10.29 3.94 1.03
CA SER A 55 9.21 3.56 0.13
C SER A 55 8.41 4.75 -0.42
N ASP A 56 8.15 5.77 0.39
CA ASP A 56 7.45 7.00 -0.02
C ASP A 56 8.28 7.84 -1.00
N ALA A 57 9.62 7.79 -0.91
CA ALA A 57 10.51 8.39 -1.88
C ALA A 57 10.51 7.67 -3.24
N VAL A 58 10.22 6.36 -3.26
CA VAL A 58 10.09 5.57 -4.49
C VAL A 58 8.73 5.81 -5.15
N LEU A 59 7.65 5.73 -4.37
CA LEU A 59 6.28 5.96 -4.82
C LEU A 59 5.46 6.69 -3.75
N SER A 60 5.38 8.00 -3.91
CA SER A 60 4.63 8.89 -3.02
C SER A 60 3.12 8.77 -3.20
N GLU A 61 2.37 9.24 -2.21
CA GLU A 61 0.90 9.36 -2.23
C GLU A 61 0.39 10.15 -3.45
N LYS A 62 1.11 11.20 -3.85
CA LYS A 62 0.77 11.96 -5.06
C LYS A 62 0.90 11.10 -6.32
N GLN A 63 2.00 10.38 -6.47
CA GLN A 63 2.29 9.61 -7.68
C GLN A 63 1.35 8.42 -7.87
N ILE A 64 0.96 7.74 -6.79
CA ILE A 64 -0.03 6.66 -6.89
C ILE A 64 -1.42 7.20 -7.22
N ASN A 65 -1.81 8.36 -6.65
CA ASN A 65 -3.07 9.00 -6.97
C ASN A 65 -3.10 9.49 -8.43
N GLU A 66 -1.97 9.99 -8.95
CA GLU A 66 -1.82 10.35 -10.37
C GLU A 66 -1.98 9.11 -11.27
N LEU A 67 -1.28 8.00 -10.97
CA LEU A 67 -1.42 6.76 -11.73
C LEU A 67 -2.87 6.26 -11.74
N ILE A 68 -3.50 6.13 -10.58
CA ILE A 68 -4.88 5.62 -10.51
C ILE A 68 -5.84 6.61 -11.16
N GLY A 69 -5.64 7.92 -10.99
CA GLY A 69 -6.44 8.95 -11.65
C GLY A 69 -6.34 8.87 -13.18
N ASP A 70 -5.14 8.67 -13.73
CA ASP A 70 -4.94 8.49 -15.17
C ASP A 70 -5.59 7.19 -15.68
N LEU A 71 -5.53 6.11 -14.89
CA LEU A 71 -6.18 4.84 -15.23
C LEU A 71 -7.71 4.97 -15.23
N GLU A 72 -8.30 5.68 -14.27
CA GLU A 72 -9.77 5.84 -14.19
C GLU A 72 -10.33 6.85 -15.19
N SER A 73 -9.65 7.98 -15.39
CA SER A 73 -10.19 9.08 -16.19
C SER A 73 -9.78 8.98 -17.66
N ASN A 74 -8.55 8.55 -17.90
CA ASN A 74 -7.93 8.59 -19.21
C ASN A 74 -7.59 7.21 -19.74
N HIS A 75 -7.96 6.11 -19.04
CA HIS A 75 -7.63 4.71 -19.32
C HIS A 75 -6.24 4.57 -19.95
N SER A 76 -5.26 5.19 -19.33
CA SER A 76 -3.89 5.26 -19.82
C SER A 76 -2.90 5.35 -18.66
N TYR A 77 -1.66 4.99 -18.92
CA TYR A 77 -0.53 5.24 -18.03
C TYR A 77 0.74 5.46 -18.86
N ARG A 78 1.83 5.82 -18.21
CA ARG A 78 3.15 6.03 -18.82
C ARG A 78 4.20 5.08 -18.25
N SER A 79 5.20 4.74 -19.05
CA SER A 79 6.30 3.84 -18.66
C SER A 79 6.98 4.25 -17.36
N ASN A 80 7.14 5.56 -17.10
CA ASN A 80 7.74 6.03 -15.86
C ASN A 80 6.86 5.76 -14.61
N GLN A 81 5.53 5.72 -14.75
CA GLN A 81 4.62 5.37 -13.66
C GLN A 81 4.71 3.88 -13.34
N ASP A 82 4.74 3.02 -14.37
CA ASP A 82 4.93 1.57 -14.22
C ASP A 82 6.29 1.24 -13.61
N ASN A 83 7.38 1.87 -14.07
CA ASN A 83 8.72 1.69 -13.50
C ASN A 83 8.79 2.04 -12.01
N ARG A 84 8.09 3.10 -11.57
CA ARG A 84 8.02 3.47 -10.15
C ARG A 84 7.20 2.46 -9.36
N LEU A 85 6.10 1.95 -9.92
CA LEU A 85 5.32 0.91 -9.26
C LEU A 85 6.13 -0.37 -9.09
N ASN A 86 6.82 -0.82 -10.15
CA ASN A 86 7.74 -1.95 -10.09
C ASN A 86 8.80 -1.76 -8.99
N SER A 87 9.43 -0.59 -8.96
CA SER A 87 10.43 -0.25 -7.94
C SER A 87 9.85 -0.31 -6.51
N PHE A 88 8.62 0.16 -6.32
CA PHE A 88 7.93 0.09 -5.03
C PHE A 88 7.59 -1.33 -4.62
N LEU A 89 7.10 -2.16 -5.54
CA LEU A 89 6.79 -3.57 -5.28
C LEU A 89 8.07 -4.33 -4.89
N SER A 90 9.15 -4.17 -5.66
CA SER A 90 10.45 -4.79 -5.40
C SER A 90 11.09 -4.28 -4.11
N PHE A 91 10.90 -3.03 -3.72
CA PHE A 91 11.39 -2.52 -2.43
C PHE A 91 10.88 -3.38 -1.26
N PHE A 92 9.63 -3.82 -1.29
CA PHE A 92 9.03 -4.68 -0.26
C PHE A 92 9.19 -6.19 -0.54
N GLU A 93 9.97 -6.60 -1.54
CA GLU A 93 10.41 -7.99 -1.69
C GLU A 93 11.68 -8.27 -0.89
N ASP A 94 12.46 -7.22 -0.59
CA ASP A 94 13.63 -7.34 0.27
C ASP A 94 13.22 -7.64 1.72
N THR A 95 13.79 -8.70 2.28
CA THR A 95 13.61 -9.09 3.69
C THR A 95 14.03 -8.02 4.69
N SER A 96 14.91 -7.08 4.32
CA SER A 96 15.28 -5.94 5.17
C SER A 96 14.20 -4.87 5.29
N ASN A 97 13.18 -4.90 4.42
CA ASN A 97 12.17 -3.87 4.29
C ASN A 97 10.79 -4.35 4.76
N ILE A 98 10.77 -5.28 5.72
CA ILE A 98 9.56 -5.78 6.36
C ILE A 98 9.29 -4.96 7.62
N TYR A 99 8.08 -4.38 7.73
CA TYR A 99 7.68 -3.66 8.94
C TYR A 99 7.68 -4.58 10.18
N GLU A 100 8.22 -4.08 11.29
CA GLU A 100 8.16 -4.78 12.58
C GLU A 100 6.75 -4.73 13.19
N TYR A 101 6.01 -3.64 12.98
CA TYR A 101 4.60 -3.58 13.35
C TYR A 101 3.76 -4.47 12.44
N LYS A 102 3.12 -5.49 13.03
CA LYS A 102 2.34 -6.51 12.31
C LYS A 102 1.18 -5.91 11.54
N GLU A 103 0.55 -4.87 12.09
CA GLU A 103 -0.56 -4.15 11.48
C GLU A 103 -0.10 -3.45 10.20
N LEU A 104 1.04 -2.74 10.23
CA LEU A 104 1.64 -2.14 9.03
C LEU A 104 1.97 -3.21 7.99
N ASN A 105 2.60 -4.30 8.43
CA ASN A 105 2.97 -5.40 7.54
C ASN A 105 1.74 -6.04 6.86
N CYS A 106 0.64 -6.21 7.59
CA CYS A 106 -0.63 -6.71 7.06
C CYS A 106 -1.19 -5.78 5.98
N HIS A 107 -1.21 -4.47 6.24
CA HIS A 107 -1.73 -3.48 5.30
C HIS A 107 -0.86 -3.35 4.05
N ILE A 108 0.47 -3.29 4.18
CA ILE A 108 1.34 -3.23 2.99
C ILE A 108 1.25 -4.51 2.17
N THR A 109 1.15 -5.69 2.79
CA THR A 109 0.98 -6.96 2.07
C THR A 109 -0.32 -6.98 1.27
N THR A 110 -1.40 -6.43 1.84
CA THR A 110 -2.68 -6.31 1.12
C THR A 110 -2.55 -5.34 -0.06
N LEU A 111 -1.96 -4.17 0.17
CA LEU A 111 -1.72 -3.17 -0.88
C LEU A 111 -0.86 -3.73 -2.02
N LYS A 112 0.23 -4.44 -1.73
CA LYS A 112 1.08 -5.09 -2.75
C LYS A 112 0.26 -5.99 -3.67
N LYS A 113 -0.57 -6.87 -3.08
CA LYS A 113 -1.42 -7.79 -3.85
C LYS A 113 -2.42 -7.08 -4.75
N ASP A 114 -2.99 -5.97 -4.29
CA ASP A 114 -3.95 -5.20 -5.10
C ASP A 114 -3.23 -4.45 -6.23
N LEU A 115 -2.05 -3.88 -5.95
CA LEU A 115 -1.19 -3.24 -6.95
C LEU A 115 -0.69 -4.22 -8.02
N GLU A 116 -0.24 -5.41 -7.62
CA GLU A 116 0.18 -6.49 -8.54
C GLU A 116 -0.96 -6.89 -9.48
N LYS A 117 -2.20 -7.00 -8.98
CA LYS A 117 -3.38 -7.28 -9.81
C LYS A 117 -3.69 -6.15 -10.78
N LEU A 118 -3.62 -4.89 -10.32
CA LEU A 118 -3.82 -3.72 -11.17
C LEU A 118 -2.76 -3.66 -12.28
N GLN A 119 -1.49 -3.90 -11.93
CA GLN A 119 -0.38 -3.95 -12.86
C GLN A 119 -0.49 -5.07 -13.86
N TYR A 120 -0.81 -6.28 -13.40
CA TYR A 120 -1.06 -7.41 -14.30
C TYR A 120 -2.17 -7.09 -15.30
N PHE A 121 -3.23 -6.43 -14.85
CA PHE A 121 -4.32 -6.01 -15.73
C PHE A 121 -3.83 -5.02 -16.80
N TYR A 122 -3.21 -3.90 -16.40
CA TYR A 122 -2.82 -2.89 -17.40
C TYR A 122 -1.65 -3.33 -18.29
N SER A 123 -0.77 -4.23 -17.82
CA SER A 123 0.29 -4.79 -18.66
C SER A 123 -0.23 -5.75 -19.74
N THR A 124 -1.41 -6.34 -19.53
CA THR A 124 -2.05 -7.25 -20.47
C THR A 124 -2.98 -6.53 -21.46
N HIS A 125 -3.64 -5.46 -21.01
CA HIS A 125 -4.75 -4.85 -21.73
C HIS A 125 -4.46 -3.45 -22.31
N PHE A 126 -3.25 -2.92 -22.10
CA PHE A 126 -2.88 -1.61 -22.59
C PHE A 126 -1.77 -1.72 -23.63
N PHE A 127 -1.91 -0.92 -24.67
CA PHE A 127 -1.03 -0.93 -25.83
C PHE A 127 -0.45 0.46 -26.04
N ILE A 128 0.73 0.52 -26.67
CA ILE A 128 1.37 1.78 -27.01
C ILE A 128 0.40 2.58 -27.88
N PHE A 129 0.05 3.80 -27.46
CA PHE A 129 -0.77 4.70 -28.25
C PHE A 129 -0.54 6.17 -27.86
N PRO A 130 -0.35 7.07 -28.83
CA PRO A 130 -0.28 6.81 -30.27
C PRO A 130 1.01 6.07 -30.67
N ASP A 131 1.01 5.45 -31.86
CA ASP A 131 2.08 4.55 -32.31
C ASP A 131 3.37 5.29 -32.71
N TYR A 132 3.30 6.61 -32.93
CA TYR A 132 4.40 7.47 -33.38
C TYR A 132 5.11 8.20 -32.21
N GLN A 133 5.05 7.65 -31.00
CA GLN A 133 5.73 8.24 -29.85
C GLN A 133 7.25 8.09 -29.95
N THR A 134 7.97 9.20 -29.76
CA THR A 134 9.45 9.24 -29.75
C THR A 134 10.04 9.52 -28.37
N SER A 135 9.19 9.60 -27.34
CA SER A 135 9.60 9.88 -25.97
C SER A 135 9.97 8.60 -25.23
N ASP A 136 11.01 8.66 -24.39
CA ASP A 136 11.37 7.61 -23.44
C ASP A 136 10.24 7.31 -22.42
N ASN A 137 9.28 8.24 -22.28
CA ASN A 137 8.12 8.10 -21.40
C ASN A 137 6.85 7.66 -22.16
N THR A 138 6.94 6.49 -22.79
CA THR A 138 5.89 5.87 -23.60
C THR A 138 4.55 5.83 -22.89
N LYS A 139 3.51 6.32 -23.56
CA LYS A 139 2.12 6.26 -23.13
C LYS A 139 1.48 4.96 -23.64
N PHE A 140 0.80 4.28 -22.72
CA PHE A 140 0.01 3.09 -22.97
C PHE A 140 -1.47 3.42 -22.73
N CYS A 141 -2.35 2.91 -23.57
CA CYS A 141 -3.79 3.14 -23.51
C CYS A 141 -4.53 1.80 -23.59
N MET A 142 -5.59 1.65 -22.82
CA MET A 142 -6.44 0.46 -22.88
C MET A 142 -7.16 0.39 -24.24
N TYR A 143 -6.98 -0.71 -24.98
CA TYR A 143 -7.66 -1.03 -26.26
C TYR A 143 -8.09 0.21 -27.09
N PRO A 144 -7.15 0.96 -27.70
CA PRO A 144 -7.44 2.20 -28.44
C PRO A 144 -8.54 2.06 -29.51
N GLU A 145 -8.65 0.88 -30.12
CA GLU A 145 -9.63 0.51 -31.14
C GLU A 145 -11.06 0.30 -30.63
N GLY A 146 -11.23 0.18 -29.31
CA GLY A 146 -12.52 0.12 -28.63
C GLY A 146 -12.97 1.47 -28.05
N ASN A 147 -12.09 2.47 -28.02
CA ASN A 147 -12.35 3.78 -27.41
C ASN A 147 -12.69 4.84 -28.49
N VAL A 148 -13.87 5.46 -28.35
CA VAL A 148 -14.42 6.47 -29.29
C VAL A 148 -13.56 7.73 -29.42
N ASP A 149 -12.88 8.14 -28.35
CA ASP A 149 -12.02 9.32 -28.31
C ASP A 149 -10.59 9.04 -28.80
N ARG A 150 -10.32 7.81 -29.27
CA ARG A 150 -9.00 7.37 -29.73
C ARG A 150 -9.05 6.88 -31.17
N ASN A 151 -9.07 5.57 -31.38
CA ASN A 151 -8.96 4.96 -32.71
C ASN A 151 -10.08 3.95 -32.94
N TRP A 152 -11.29 4.27 -32.45
CA TRP A 152 -12.42 3.35 -32.53
C TRP A 152 -12.65 2.87 -33.96
N ASN A 153 -12.70 1.54 -34.12
CA ASN A 153 -12.83 0.89 -35.42
C ASN A 153 -14.28 0.79 -35.93
N GLY A 154 -15.25 1.35 -35.20
CA GLY A 154 -16.68 1.31 -35.53
C GLY A 154 -17.39 -0.01 -35.23
N LYS A 155 -16.69 -1.03 -34.70
CA LYS A 155 -17.28 -2.35 -34.42
C LYS A 155 -17.89 -2.38 -33.02
N GLN A 156 -19.13 -2.87 -32.94
CA GLN A 156 -19.86 -3.01 -31.67
C GLN A 156 -19.17 -4.00 -30.72
N GLU A 157 -18.58 -5.08 -31.25
CA GLU A 157 -17.83 -6.05 -30.45
C GLU A 157 -16.62 -5.41 -29.76
N SER A 158 -15.86 -4.57 -30.47
CA SER A 158 -14.72 -3.85 -29.88
C SER A 158 -15.15 -2.88 -28.78
N LYS A 159 -16.30 -2.22 -28.95
CA LYS A 159 -16.90 -1.37 -27.92
C LYS A 159 -17.33 -2.17 -26.69
N SER A 160 -18.03 -3.29 -26.89
CA SER A 160 -18.51 -4.13 -25.78
C SER A 160 -17.36 -4.75 -24.99
N ASN A 161 -16.31 -5.23 -25.66
CA ASN A 161 -15.11 -5.73 -24.97
C ASN A 161 -14.43 -4.61 -24.17
N TYR A 162 -14.34 -3.41 -24.73
CA TYR A 162 -13.78 -2.25 -24.02
C TYR A 162 -14.56 -1.92 -22.74
N GLU A 163 -15.90 -1.87 -22.81
CA GLU A 163 -16.77 -1.58 -21.66
C GLU A 163 -16.59 -2.62 -20.53
N GLU A 164 -16.44 -3.91 -20.87
CA GLU A 164 -16.14 -4.97 -19.89
C GLU A 164 -14.78 -4.73 -19.19
N LYS A 165 -13.76 -4.32 -19.96
CA LYS A 165 -12.43 -4.04 -19.40
C LYS A 165 -12.40 -2.74 -18.60
N GLU A 166 -13.19 -1.75 -18.97
CA GLU A 166 -13.40 -0.53 -18.20
C GLU A 166 -14.00 -0.82 -16.82
N GLU A 167 -15.06 -1.62 -16.76
CA GLU A 167 -15.65 -2.02 -15.47
C GLU A 167 -14.61 -2.74 -14.59
N LYS A 168 -13.84 -3.65 -15.20
CA LYS A 168 -12.80 -4.37 -14.47
C LYS A 168 -11.66 -3.47 -13.98
N LEU A 169 -11.23 -2.53 -14.81
CA LEU A 169 -10.21 -1.55 -14.47
C LEU A 169 -10.66 -0.70 -13.28
N LEU A 170 -11.91 -0.23 -13.31
CA LEU A 170 -12.48 0.58 -12.23
C LEU A 170 -12.55 -0.21 -10.91
N GLU A 171 -12.98 -1.47 -10.95
CA GLU A 171 -12.99 -2.35 -9.77
C GLU A 171 -11.59 -2.46 -9.13
N LEU A 172 -10.55 -2.64 -9.96
CA LEU A 172 -9.16 -2.76 -9.50
C LEU A 172 -8.63 -1.42 -8.96
N CYS A 173 -8.99 -0.30 -9.60
CA CYS A 173 -8.63 1.04 -9.14
C CYS A 173 -9.24 1.34 -7.76
N ILE A 174 -10.53 1.04 -7.56
CA ILE A 174 -11.22 1.22 -6.28
C ILE A 174 -10.54 0.39 -5.18
N LYS A 175 -10.31 -0.91 -5.43
CA LYS A 175 -9.64 -1.80 -4.47
C LYS A 175 -8.26 -1.28 -4.08
N THR A 176 -7.46 -0.86 -5.05
CA THR A 176 -6.13 -0.30 -4.84
C THR A 176 -6.17 0.99 -4.01
N LYS A 177 -7.10 1.90 -4.31
CA LYS A 177 -7.32 3.12 -3.52
C LYS A 177 -7.67 2.81 -2.08
N GLU A 178 -8.56 1.85 -1.85
CA GLU A 178 -8.99 1.46 -0.51
C GLU A 178 -7.85 0.84 0.30
N SER A 179 -7.09 -0.09 -0.27
CA SER A 179 -5.95 -0.69 0.42
C SER A 179 -4.83 0.31 0.66
N TYR A 180 -4.56 1.21 -0.30
CA TYR A 180 -3.60 2.29 -0.13
C TYR A 180 -4.01 3.25 1.00
N LYS A 181 -5.28 3.65 1.03
CA LYS A 181 -5.83 4.50 2.10
C LYS A 181 -5.68 3.85 3.46
N LYS A 182 -6.00 2.55 3.59
CA LYS A 182 -5.85 1.81 4.85
C LYS A 182 -4.39 1.76 5.31
N TYR A 183 -3.46 1.46 4.38
CA TYR A 183 -2.03 1.49 4.65
C TYR A 183 -1.58 2.87 5.16
N ARG A 184 -1.95 3.95 4.47
CA ARG A 184 -1.57 5.32 4.88
C ARG A 184 -2.16 5.71 6.23
N LEU A 185 -3.42 5.35 6.51
CA LEU A 185 -4.03 5.63 7.81
C LEU A 185 -3.29 4.92 8.94
N GLU A 186 -2.88 3.66 8.74
CA GLU A 186 -2.14 2.93 9.77
C GLU A 186 -0.72 3.49 9.97
N ILE A 187 -0.05 3.92 8.89
CA ILE A 187 1.23 4.64 8.98
C ILE A 187 1.09 5.91 9.84
N ARG A 188 0.09 6.77 9.56
CA ARG A 188 -0.13 8.01 10.33
C ARG A 188 -0.40 7.71 11.81
N LYS A 189 -1.17 6.64 12.07
CA LYS A 189 -1.52 6.21 13.43
C LYS A 189 -0.31 5.70 14.23
N ILE A 190 0.50 4.81 13.65
CA ILE A 190 1.61 4.15 14.36
C ILE A 190 2.84 5.05 14.40
N LEU A 191 3.22 5.64 13.25
CA LEU A 191 4.46 6.38 13.10
C LEU A 191 4.33 7.87 13.39
N LYS A 192 3.10 8.38 13.56
CA LYS A 192 2.79 9.79 13.88
C LYS A 192 3.35 10.79 12.86
N VAL A 193 3.34 10.38 11.59
CA VAL A 193 3.71 11.18 10.41
C VAL A 193 2.48 11.60 9.61
#